data_AF-A0A3L9ML50-F1
#
_entry.id   AF-A0A3L9ML50-F1
#
_cell.length_a   1.000
_cell.length_b   1.000
_cell.length_c   1.000
_cell.angle_alpha   90.00
_cell.angle_beta   90.00
_cell.angle_gamma   90.00
#
_symmetry.space_group_name_H-M   'P 1'
#
loop_
_entity.id
_entity.type
_entity.pdbx_description
1 polymer ?
#
loop_
_entity_poly.entity_id
_entity_poly.type
_entity_poly.pdbx_seq_one_letter_code
_entity_poly.pdbx_strand_id
1 'polypeptide(L)'
;MPLLSFAKTIGFQENKGQIINQYQKSNFAITHTLRLENFNVNLTKKGFNYDFYKYNNDKITTHRLEFIFRNHNKDFEVIKSDKIEYYENIISNKGELLISFYQKITYKDFYPNIDLEFYITENPQKPFEYNFILHPGADISSIQFDIKGANKFVKSNEIEFKLRFGTLIETLPKSWIVNPNNN
;
A
#
# COMPACT_ATOMS: atom_id res chain seq x y z
N MET A 1 5.82 -32.20 1.97
CA MET A 1 5.77 -30.88 2.63
C MET A 1 5.21 -29.89 1.63
N PRO A 2 4.04 -29.28 1.86
CA PRO A 2 3.57 -28.21 0.99
C PRO A 2 4.42 -26.97 1.28
N LEU A 3 4.88 -26.30 0.22
CA LEU A 3 5.52 -24.99 0.30
C LEU A 3 4.49 -24.03 0.90
N LEU A 4 4.73 -23.50 2.11
CA LEU A 4 3.91 -22.40 2.62
C LEU A 4 4.11 -21.21 1.66
N SER A 5 3.07 -20.87 0.90
CA SER A 5 3.05 -19.64 0.12
C SER A 5 3.15 -18.45 1.09
N PHE A 6 4.20 -17.65 0.93
CA PHE A 6 4.45 -16.44 1.72
C PHE A 6 3.24 -15.49 1.70
N ALA A 7 2.57 -15.36 0.54
CA ALA A 7 1.42 -14.49 0.34
C ALA A 7 0.22 -14.84 1.25
N LYS A 8 0.07 -16.11 1.69
CA LYS A 8 -1.09 -16.54 2.49
C LYS A 8 -1.01 -16.16 3.98
N THR A 9 0.10 -15.56 4.43
CA THR A 9 0.35 -15.26 5.86
C THR A 9 0.39 -13.77 6.21
N ILE A 10 0.43 -12.90 5.21
CA ILE A 10 0.47 -11.44 5.40
C ILE A 10 -0.69 -10.78 4.65
N GLY A 11 -1.21 -9.67 5.19
CA GLY A 11 -2.38 -8.99 4.66
C GLY A 11 -2.39 -7.51 4.99
N PHE A 12 -3.08 -6.73 4.17
CA PHE A 12 -3.45 -5.36 4.51
C PHE A 12 -4.46 -5.38 5.65
N GLN A 13 -4.05 -4.84 6.79
CA GLN A 13 -4.86 -4.67 7.97
C GLN A 13 -5.76 -3.44 7.83
N GLU A 14 -7.07 -3.61 7.97
CA GLU A 14 -8.02 -2.50 7.99
C GLU A 14 -7.82 -1.60 9.22
N ASN A 15 -7.75 -0.28 9.03
CA ASN A 15 -7.69 0.67 10.14
C ASN A 15 -9.09 1.03 10.64
N LYS A 16 -9.48 0.46 11.78
CA LYS A 16 -10.71 0.78 12.53
C LYS A 16 -10.46 1.79 13.66
N GLY A 17 -9.31 2.47 13.63
CA GLY A 17 -8.90 3.47 14.62
C GLY A 17 -7.83 2.98 15.61
N GLN A 18 -7.35 1.74 15.45
CA GLN A 18 -6.28 1.17 16.28
C GLN A 18 -4.91 1.78 16.00
N ILE A 19 -4.69 2.36 14.81
CA ILE A 19 -3.41 3.00 14.47
C ILE A 19 -3.41 4.40 15.09
N ILE A 20 -2.48 4.66 16.01
CA ILE A 20 -2.36 5.94 16.72
C ILE A 20 -1.08 6.69 16.33
N ASN A 21 -1.10 8.01 16.44
CA ASN A 21 0.07 8.87 16.26
C ASN A 21 0.85 9.05 17.58
N GLN A 22 1.94 9.83 17.55
CA GLN A 22 2.78 10.11 18.71
C GLN A 22 2.06 10.85 19.86
N TYR A 23 0.88 11.40 19.59
CA TYR A 23 0.01 12.05 20.56
C TYR A 23 -1.15 11.15 21.02
N GLN A 24 -1.07 9.84 20.77
CA GLN A 24 -2.08 8.83 21.11
C GLN A 24 -3.45 9.05 20.44
N LYS A 25 -3.51 9.84 19.36
CA LYS A 25 -4.74 10.05 18.57
C LYS A 25 -4.78 9.08 17.41
N SER A 26 -5.95 8.48 17.17
CA SER A 26 -6.17 7.61 16.02
C SER A 26 -5.85 8.34 14.71
N ASN A 27 -5.02 7.72 13.88
CA ASN A 27 -4.57 8.25 12.61
C ASN A 27 -5.42 7.68 11.46
N PHE A 28 -6.60 8.26 11.27
CA PHE A 28 -7.53 7.86 10.20
C PHE A 28 -7.10 8.30 8.79
N ALA A 29 -5.97 9.00 8.65
CA ALA A 29 -5.41 9.26 7.31
C ALA A 29 -4.94 7.96 6.66
N ILE A 30 -4.54 6.97 7.46
CA ILE A 30 -4.22 5.62 7.02
C ILE A 30 -5.53 4.82 6.96
N THR A 31 -5.81 4.21 5.81
CA THR A 31 -6.98 3.35 5.62
C THR A 31 -6.64 1.89 5.90
N HIS A 32 -5.46 1.45 5.46
CA HIS A 32 -4.96 0.10 5.64
C HIS A 32 -3.45 0.11 5.83
N THR A 33 -2.92 -0.87 6.57
CA THR A 33 -1.48 -1.06 6.74
C THR A 33 -1.09 -2.50 6.44
N LEU A 34 -0.10 -2.69 5.58
CA LEU A 34 0.65 -3.94 5.49
C LEU A 34 1.88 -3.82 6.37
N ARG A 35 1.98 -4.65 7.41
CA ARG A 35 3.14 -4.70 8.30
C ARG A 35 4.12 -5.76 7.82
N LEU A 36 5.37 -5.38 7.61
CA LEU A 36 6.45 -6.27 7.20
C LEU A 36 7.59 -6.15 8.21
N GLU A 37 8.62 -7.00 8.08
CA GLU A 37 9.68 -7.10 9.09
C GLU A 37 10.37 -5.74 9.38
N ASN A 38 10.79 -5.03 8.32
CA ASN A 38 11.62 -3.82 8.44
C ASN A 38 10.94 -2.54 7.92
N PHE A 39 9.70 -2.64 7.45
CA PHE A 39 8.93 -1.49 7.00
C PHE A 39 7.43 -1.78 7.01
N ASN A 40 6.64 -0.71 7.06
CA ASN A 40 5.21 -0.79 6.81
C ASN A 40 4.87 -0.15 5.47
N VAL A 41 3.85 -0.66 4.81
CA VAL A 41 3.17 0.04 3.71
C VAL A 41 1.84 0.54 4.22
N ASN A 42 1.64 1.85 4.22
CA ASN A 42 0.39 2.47 4.67
C ASN A 42 -0.37 3.04 3.48
N LEU A 43 -1.57 2.54 3.24
CA LEU A 43 -2.49 3.07 2.25
C LEU A 43 -3.28 4.24 2.85
N THR A 44 -3.54 5.26 2.04
CA THR A 44 -4.26 6.49 2.42
C THR A 44 -5.21 6.87 1.31
N LYS A 45 -6.18 7.76 1.58
CA LYS A 45 -7.04 8.27 0.51
C LYS A 45 -6.30 9.01 -0.62
N LYS A 46 -5.05 9.43 -0.40
CA LYS A 46 -4.26 10.22 -1.36
C LYS A 46 -3.17 9.41 -2.07
N GLY A 47 -3.01 8.13 -1.74
CA GLY A 47 -1.89 7.29 -2.18
C GLY A 47 -1.35 6.42 -1.06
N PHE A 48 -0.04 6.20 -1.01
CA PHE A 48 0.55 5.29 -0.03
C PHE A 48 1.93 5.77 0.43
N ASN A 49 2.43 5.20 1.51
CA ASN A 49 3.79 5.46 1.97
C ASN A 49 4.47 4.20 2.51
N TYR A 50 5.78 4.20 2.40
CA TYR A 50 6.66 3.28 3.10
C TYR A 50 7.18 3.94 4.38
N ASP A 51 7.03 3.25 5.50
CA ASP A 51 7.66 3.58 6.77
C ASP A 51 8.77 2.58 7.07
N PHE A 52 10.00 2.90 6.70
CA PHE A 52 11.17 2.07 7.01
C PHE A 52 11.66 2.34 8.43
N TYR A 53 12.09 1.28 9.11
CA TYR A 53 12.71 1.40 10.42
C TYR A 53 13.82 0.38 10.61
N LYS A 54 14.82 0.75 11.42
CA LYS A 54 15.89 -0.15 11.86
C LYS A 54 16.13 0.06 13.35
N TYR A 55 16.15 -1.04 14.08
CA TYR A 55 16.54 -1.07 15.48
C TYR A 55 18.05 -1.19 15.59
N ASN A 56 18.67 -0.35 16.42
CA ASN A 56 20.08 -0.43 16.77
C ASN A 56 20.20 -0.19 18.28
N ASN A 57 20.37 -1.28 19.04
CA ASN A 57 20.28 -1.27 20.50
C ASN A 57 18.99 -0.54 20.95
N ASP A 58 19.12 0.50 21.77
CA ASP A 58 17.98 1.26 22.31
C ASP A 58 17.49 2.39 21.39
N LYS A 59 18.00 2.48 20.15
CA LYS A 59 17.63 3.53 19.19
C LYS A 59 16.87 2.95 18.00
N ILE A 60 15.77 3.62 17.65
CA ILE A 60 15.04 3.38 16.40
C ILE A 60 15.41 4.48 15.42
N THR A 61 15.94 4.11 14.26
CA THR A 61 16.07 5.04 13.13
C THR A 61 14.93 4.78 12.16
N THR A 62 14.30 5.83 11.65
CA THR A 62 13.21 5.73 10.68
C THR A 62 13.50 6.51 9.40
N HIS A 63 12.83 6.12 8.31
CA HIS A 63 12.79 6.86 7.06
C HIS A 63 11.44 6.65 6.36
N ARG A 64 10.77 7.73 5.97
CA ARG A 64 9.48 7.66 5.26
C ARG A 64 9.64 8.06 3.79
N LEU A 65 9.02 7.30 2.90
CA LEU A 65 8.85 7.63 1.48
C LEU A 65 7.36 7.68 1.16
N GLU A 66 6.86 8.80 0.63
CA GLU A 66 5.43 9.02 0.37
C GLU A 66 5.15 9.18 -1.12
N PHE A 67 4.17 8.44 -1.63
CA PHE A 67 3.59 8.57 -2.97
C PHE A 67 2.23 9.26 -2.85
N ILE A 68 2.11 10.47 -3.39
CA ILE A 68 0.95 11.34 -3.26
C ILE A 68 0.35 11.58 -4.64
N PHE A 69 -0.75 10.89 -4.95
CA PHE A 69 -1.48 11.05 -6.20
C PHE A 69 -2.24 12.37 -6.24
N ARG A 70 -2.11 13.07 -7.37
CA ARG A 70 -2.72 14.37 -7.65
C ARG A 70 -3.99 14.18 -8.47
N ASN A 71 -4.96 15.07 -8.27
CA ASN A 71 -6.18 15.16 -9.08
C ASN A 71 -7.00 13.85 -9.19
N HIS A 72 -6.85 12.94 -8.21
CA HIS A 72 -7.68 11.73 -8.12
C HIS A 72 -9.12 12.10 -7.73
N ASN A 73 -10.06 11.27 -8.15
CA ASN A 73 -11.44 11.30 -7.68
C ASN A 73 -11.44 11.19 -6.15
N LYS A 74 -12.18 12.05 -5.43
CA LYS A 74 -12.22 12.00 -3.95
C LYS A 74 -13.28 11.03 -3.41
N ASP A 75 -14.21 10.64 -4.27
CA ASP A 75 -15.37 9.79 -3.97
C ASP A 75 -15.21 8.38 -4.56
N PHE A 76 -13.97 7.99 -4.87
CA PHE A 76 -13.61 6.66 -5.33
C PHE A 76 -14.04 5.57 -4.34
N GLU A 77 -14.35 4.39 -4.86
CA GLU A 77 -14.77 3.24 -4.06
C GLU A 77 -13.55 2.43 -3.58
N VAL A 78 -13.55 2.00 -2.31
CA VAL A 78 -12.51 1.09 -1.78
C VAL A 78 -13.05 -0.34 -1.75
N ILE A 79 -12.52 -1.19 -2.62
CA ILE A 79 -12.86 -2.62 -2.69
C ILE A 79 -11.77 -3.42 -1.97
N LYS A 80 -12.20 -4.40 -1.17
CA LYS A 80 -11.32 -5.30 -0.41
C LYS A 80 -11.54 -6.72 -0.90
N SER A 81 -10.48 -7.39 -1.34
CA SER A 81 -10.55 -8.73 -1.93
C SER A 81 -9.58 -9.68 -1.25
N ASP A 82 -9.78 -10.98 -1.47
CA ASP A 82 -8.89 -12.03 -0.95
C ASP A 82 -8.73 -11.93 0.58
N LYS A 83 -9.87 -11.97 1.27
CA LYS A 83 -9.92 -11.92 2.73
C LYS A 83 -9.21 -13.13 3.32
N ILE A 84 -8.32 -12.90 4.27
CA ILE A 84 -7.62 -13.96 5.00
C ILE A 84 -8.55 -14.45 6.12
N GLU A 85 -8.65 -15.78 6.30
CA GLU A 85 -9.36 -16.41 7.43
C GLU A 85 -8.55 -16.30 8.73
N TYR A 86 -8.19 -15.07 9.08
CA TYR A 86 -7.46 -14.67 10.27
C TYR A 86 -7.94 -13.27 10.68
N TYR A 87 -7.97 -13.01 11.99
CA TYR A 87 -8.27 -11.70 12.53
C TYR A 87 -7.42 -11.42 13.76
N GLU A 88 -7.16 -10.14 14.00
CA GLU A 88 -6.64 -9.66 15.28
C GLU A 88 -7.81 -9.12 16.11
N ASN A 89 -7.86 -9.48 17.40
CA ASN A 89 -8.74 -8.82 18.35
C ASN A 89 -7.92 -7.81 19.16
N ILE A 90 -8.28 -6.53 19.06
CA ILE A 90 -7.66 -5.46 19.84
C ILE A 90 -8.63 -5.03 20.91
N ILE A 91 -8.28 -5.32 22.16
CA ILE A 91 -9.02 -4.88 23.34
C ILE A 91 -8.42 -3.58 23.82
N SER A 92 -9.23 -2.53 23.84
CA SER A 92 -8.83 -1.20 24.31
C SER A 92 -9.88 -0.62 25.26
N ASN A 93 -9.56 0.51 25.87
CA ASN A 93 -10.53 1.30 26.64
C ASN A 93 -11.71 1.81 25.79
N LYS A 94 -11.64 1.72 24.46
CA LYS A 94 -12.72 2.07 23.52
C LYS A 94 -13.57 0.86 23.10
N GLY A 95 -13.31 -0.32 23.66
CA GLY A 95 -13.98 -1.57 23.32
C GLY A 95 -13.09 -2.52 22.50
N GLU A 96 -13.74 -3.55 21.97
CA GLU A 96 -13.11 -4.61 21.17
C GLU A 96 -13.18 -4.29 19.68
N LEU A 97 -12.05 -4.41 18.99
CA LEU A 97 -11.97 -4.26 17.54
C LEU A 97 -11.55 -5.58 16.91
N LEU A 98 -12.44 -6.15 16.10
CA LEU A 98 -12.14 -7.28 15.24
C LEU A 98 -11.54 -6.79 13.93
N ILE A 99 -10.24 -7.01 13.73
CA ILE A 99 -9.52 -6.51 12.57
C ILE A 99 -9.37 -7.60 11.52
N SER A 100 -9.82 -7.29 10.30
CA SER A 100 -9.71 -8.19 9.13
C SER A 100 -8.49 -7.85 8.27
N PHE A 101 -8.04 -8.86 7.54
CA PHE A 101 -6.89 -8.79 6.64
C PHE A 101 -7.30 -9.19 5.22
N TYR A 102 -6.70 -8.51 4.25
CA TYR A 102 -7.00 -8.69 2.82
C TYR A 102 -5.69 -8.72 2.04
N GLN A 103 -5.57 -9.57 1.01
CA GLN A 103 -4.36 -9.58 0.17
C GLN A 103 -4.39 -8.48 -0.91
N LYS A 104 -5.57 -7.91 -1.18
CA LYS A 104 -5.76 -6.90 -2.21
C LYS A 104 -6.72 -5.80 -1.76
N ILE A 105 -6.34 -4.56 -2.07
CA ILE A 105 -7.15 -3.36 -1.89
C ILE A 105 -7.19 -2.60 -3.22
N THR A 106 -8.39 -2.32 -3.74
CA THR A 106 -8.56 -1.59 -5.00
C THR A 106 -9.27 -0.27 -4.74
N TYR A 107 -8.68 0.82 -5.20
CA TYR A 107 -9.31 2.13 -5.29
C TYR A 107 -9.93 2.22 -6.68
N LYS A 108 -11.22 1.92 -6.75
CA LYS A 108 -11.97 1.86 -8.01
C LYS A 108 -12.42 3.24 -8.44
N ASP A 109 -12.25 3.54 -9.73
CA ASP A 109 -12.46 4.86 -10.31
C ASP A 109 -11.66 5.95 -9.59
N PHE A 110 -10.39 5.62 -9.27
CA PHE A 110 -9.46 6.54 -8.61
C PHE A 110 -9.09 7.70 -9.54
N TYR A 111 -8.96 7.41 -10.83
CA TYR A 111 -9.10 8.39 -11.91
C TYR A 111 -10.23 7.91 -12.85
N PRO A 112 -10.81 8.79 -13.69
CA PRO A 112 -11.85 8.38 -14.62
C PRO A 112 -11.44 7.16 -15.45
N ASN A 113 -12.18 6.06 -15.32
CA ASN A 113 -11.92 4.78 -15.99
C ASN A 113 -10.59 4.10 -15.61
N ILE A 114 -10.01 4.43 -14.45
CA ILE A 114 -8.76 3.84 -13.96
C ILE A 114 -8.89 3.45 -12.49
N ASP A 115 -8.67 2.17 -12.22
CA ASP A 115 -8.54 1.68 -10.85
C ASP A 115 -7.07 1.67 -10.42
N LEU A 116 -6.82 1.94 -9.15
CA LEU A 116 -5.52 1.76 -8.51
C LEU A 116 -5.58 0.55 -7.59
N GLU A 117 -4.92 -0.53 -7.97
CA GLU A 117 -4.88 -1.79 -7.24
C GLU A 117 -3.60 -1.88 -6.42
N PHE A 118 -3.71 -2.26 -5.15
CA PHE A 118 -2.61 -2.60 -4.25
C PHE A 118 -2.69 -4.08 -3.90
N TYR A 119 -1.59 -4.81 -4.04
CA TYR A 119 -1.61 -6.25 -3.82
C TYR A 119 -0.30 -6.74 -3.20
N ILE A 120 -0.42 -7.86 -2.50
CA ILE A 120 0.70 -8.60 -1.95
C ILE A 120 1.20 -9.57 -3.01
N THR A 121 2.50 -9.57 -3.28
CA THR A 121 3.09 -10.47 -4.27
C THR A 121 3.53 -11.78 -3.64
N GLU A 122 3.72 -12.81 -4.47
CA GLU A 122 4.32 -14.08 -4.03
C GLU A 122 5.85 -13.98 -3.82
N ASN A 123 6.48 -12.88 -4.26
CA ASN A 123 7.92 -12.66 -4.11
C ASN A 123 8.23 -12.01 -2.75
N PRO A 124 8.85 -12.74 -1.80
CA PRO A 124 9.15 -12.19 -0.47
C PRO A 124 10.12 -11.01 -0.49
N GLN A 125 10.93 -10.86 -1.55
CA GLN A 125 11.86 -9.74 -1.72
C GLN A 125 11.16 -8.46 -2.20
N LYS A 126 9.96 -8.59 -2.77
CA LYS A 126 9.12 -7.47 -3.20
C LYS A 126 7.67 -7.77 -2.84
N PRO A 127 7.34 -7.80 -1.55
CA PRO A 127 6.07 -8.34 -1.05
C PRO A 127 4.86 -7.43 -1.35
N PHE A 128 5.10 -6.22 -1.84
CA PHE A 128 4.07 -5.24 -2.15
C PHE A 128 4.30 -4.67 -3.55
N GLU A 129 3.22 -4.58 -4.32
CA GLU A 129 3.18 -3.86 -5.59
C GLU A 129 1.83 -3.16 -5.76
N TYR A 130 1.76 -2.29 -6.77
CA TYR A 130 0.54 -1.61 -7.17
C TYR A 130 0.44 -1.51 -8.69
N ASN A 131 -0.78 -1.47 -9.19
CA ASN A 131 -1.10 -1.46 -10.62
C ASN A 131 -2.15 -0.38 -10.94
N PHE A 132 -2.10 0.13 -12.17
CA PHE A 132 -3.19 0.91 -12.75
C PHE A 132 -3.97 0.05 -13.74
N ILE A 133 -5.21 -0.27 -13.40
CA ILE A 133 -6.10 -1.05 -14.27
C ILE A 133 -6.85 -0.07 -15.16
N LEU A 134 -6.60 -0.14 -16.47
CA LEU A 134 -7.17 0.78 -17.44
C LEU A 134 -8.44 0.17 -18.03
N HIS A 135 -9.56 0.88 -17.87
CA HIS A 135 -10.83 0.54 -18.52
C HIS A 135 -10.97 1.32 -19.84
N PRO A 136 -11.88 0.90 -20.75
CA PRO A 136 -12.14 1.65 -21.98
C PRO A 136 -12.41 3.14 -21.72
N GLY A 137 -11.69 4.01 -22.43
CA GLY A 137 -11.78 5.46 -22.22
C GLY A 137 -10.87 6.02 -21.12
N ALA A 138 -9.97 5.22 -20.55
CA ALA A 138 -8.93 5.69 -19.63
C ALA A 138 -7.96 6.66 -20.30
N ASP A 139 -7.67 7.77 -19.62
CA ASP A 139 -6.61 8.72 -19.99
C ASP A 139 -5.42 8.56 -19.04
N ILE A 140 -4.34 7.94 -19.52
CA ILE A 140 -3.13 7.71 -18.73
C ILE A 140 -2.45 9.01 -18.27
N SER A 141 -2.65 10.11 -18.98
CA SER A 141 -2.05 11.41 -18.64
C SER A 141 -2.65 12.02 -17.36
N SER A 142 -3.80 11.51 -16.91
CA SER A 142 -4.42 11.86 -15.64
C SER A 142 -3.61 11.36 -14.43
N ILE A 143 -2.81 10.30 -14.59
CA ILE A 143 -2.02 9.72 -13.52
C ILE A 143 -0.83 10.62 -13.23
N GLN A 144 -0.91 11.35 -12.12
CA GLN A 144 0.11 12.27 -11.68
C GLN A 144 0.36 12.07 -10.19
N PHE A 145 1.61 12.01 -9.76
CA PHE A 145 1.93 11.88 -8.35
C PHE A 145 3.25 12.56 -7.99
N ASP A 146 3.31 13.01 -6.74
CA ASP A 146 4.54 13.45 -6.12
C ASP A 146 5.13 12.34 -5.27
N ILE A 147 6.46 12.33 -5.21
CA ILE A 147 7.20 11.49 -4.28
C ILE A 147 7.95 12.39 -3.31
N LYS A 148 7.75 12.17 -2.01
CA LYS A 148 8.44 12.89 -0.92
C LYS A 148 9.22 11.94 -0.05
N GLY A 149 10.27 12.46 0.59
CA GLY A 149 11.01 11.74 1.62
C GLY A 149 12.40 11.25 1.20
N ALA A 150 12.71 11.16 -0.09
CA ALA A 150 14.05 10.80 -0.55
C ALA A 150 14.46 11.54 -1.83
N ASN A 151 15.77 11.69 -2.03
CA ASN A 151 16.31 12.03 -3.33
C ASN A 151 16.06 10.86 -4.29
N LYS A 152 15.58 11.19 -5.50
CA LYS A 152 15.19 10.22 -6.52
C LYS A 152 16.10 10.32 -7.75
N PHE A 153 16.45 9.17 -8.31
CA PHE A 153 17.14 9.06 -9.58
C PHE A 153 16.29 8.20 -10.51
N VAL A 154 15.89 8.75 -11.65
CA VAL A 154 15.11 8.02 -12.65
C VAL A 154 16.08 7.39 -13.64
N LYS A 155 15.98 6.07 -13.82
CA LYS A 155 16.78 5.29 -14.79
C LYS A 155 15.83 4.42 -15.61
N SER A 156 15.56 4.83 -16.85
CA SER A 156 14.65 4.14 -17.77
C SER A 156 13.29 3.80 -17.11
N ASN A 157 13.11 2.57 -16.64
CA ASN A 157 11.85 2.05 -16.09
C ASN A 157 11.87 1.92 -14.56
N GLU A 158 12.93 2.41 -13.92
CA GLU A 158 13.13 2.33 -12.48
C GLU A 158 13.28 3.72 -11.87
N ILE A 159 12.76 3.85 -10.65
CA ILE A 159 12.99 4.99 -9.77
C ILE A 159 13.81 4.48 -8.59
N GLU A 160 15.03 4.99 -8.48
CA GLU A 160 15.95 4.66 -7.42
C GLU A 160 15.84 5.73 -6.31
N PHE A 161 15.57 5.29 -5.08
CA PHE A 161 15.49 6.16 -3.90
C PHE A 161 16.67 5.89 -2.97
N LYS A 162 17.44 6.94 -2.66
CA LYS A 162 18.47 6.85 -1.63
C LYS A 162 17.83 6.98 -0.25
N LEU A 163 17.78 5.86 0.47
CA LEU A 163 17.23 5.75 1.81
C LEU A 163 18.35 5.74 2.86
N ARG A 164 18.01 6.07 4.11
CA ARG A 164 18.92 5.93 5.26
C ARG A 164 19.43 4.49 5.46
N PHE A 165 18.69 3.50 4.95
CA PHE A 165 18.97 2.07 5.14
C PHE A 165 19.46 1.37 3.86
N GLY A 166 19.80 2.12 2.81
CA GLY A 166 20.22 1.57 1.53
C GLY A 166 19.48 2.22 0.37
N THR A 167 19.26 1.45 -0.69
CA THR A 167 18.60 1.93 -1.89
C THR A 167 17.32 1.15 -2.09
N LEU A 168 16.19 1.83 -2.27
CA LEU A 168 14.95 1.23 -2.75
C LEU A 168 14.88 1.44 -4.26
N ILE A 169 14.59 0.39 -4.99
CA ILE A 169 14.33 0.45 -6.44
C ILE A 169 12.86 0.14 -6.65
N GLU A 170 12.14 1.10 -7.23
CA GLU A 170 10.77 0.91 -7.69
C GLU A 170 10.75 0.79 -9.21
N THR A 171 10.11 -0.24 -9.72
CA THR A 171 9.80 -0.32 -11.16
C THR A 171 8.52 0.47 -11.44
N LEU A 172 8.42 1.09 -12.62
CA LEU A 172 7.15 1.67 -13.06
C LEU A 172 6.02 0.63 -12.87
N PRO A 173 4.86 1.06 -12.33
CA PRO A 173 3.75 0.16 -12.09
C PRO A 173 3.29 -0.48 -13.39
N LYS A 174 2.83 -1.73 -13.32
CA LYS A 174 2.26 -2.38 -14.50
C LYS A 174 0.89 -1.76 -14.79
N SER A 175 0.59 -1.66 -16.07
CA SER A 175 -0.73 -1.25 -16.57
C SER A 175 -1.18 -2.25 -17.62
N TRP A 176 -2.46 -2.63 -17.56
CA TRP A 176 -3.09 -3.45 -18.59
C TRP A 176 -4.51 -2.98 -18.85
N ILE A 177 -5.00 -3.31 -20.03
CA ILE A 177 -6.36 -3.02 -20.47
C ILE A 177 -7.22 -4.26 -20.21
N VAL A 178 -8.33 -4.09 -19.49
CA VAL A 178 -9.31 -5.17 -19.31
C VAL A 178 -10.34 -5.09 -20.43
N ASN A 179 -10.35 -6.09 -21.31
CA ASN A 179 -11.39 -6.23 -22.33
C ASN A 179 -12.61 -6.95 -21.72
N PRO A 180 -13.83 -6.38 -21.76
CA PRO A 180 -15.01 -6.99 -21.14
C PRO A 180 -15.52 -8.29 -21.80
N ASN A 181 -14.89 -8.76 -22.88
CA ASN A 181 -15.38 -9.89 -23.68
C ASN A 181 -14.70 -11.25 -23.40
N ASN A 182 -14.00 -11.40 -22.27
CA ASN A 182 -13.47 -12.71 -21.86
C ASN A 182 -14.36 -13.32 -20.77
N ASN A 183 -15.51 -13.84 -21.19
CA ASN A 183 -16.26 -14.91 -20.52
C ASN A 183 -16.70 -15.93 -21.58
#